data_AF-A0A922IFQ3-F1
#
_entry.id   AF-A0A922IFQ3-F1
#
_cell.length_a   1.000
_cell.length_b   1.000
_cell.length_c   1.000
_cell.angle_alpha   90.00
_cell.angle_beta   90.00
_cell.angle_gamma   90.00
#
_symmetry.space_group_name_H-M   'P 1'
#
loop_
_entity.id
_entity.type
_entity.pdbx_description
1 polymer ?
#
loop_
_entity_poly.entity_id
_entity_poly.type
_entity_poly.pdbx_seq_one_letter_code
_entity_poly.pdbx_strand_id
1 'polypeptide(L)'
;MTRDSNPQSSTNERLQSIDTSKCNFFTQFLLSKETLKGLKLSGYTKPTAIQKLVLKPALLGQDVVAEAPTGSGKTIAFAIPVLELLHQSKVSMFDGPVAIILTPTRELSRQIFSVFAKIAREHHFTMMNIMGGKVSALKNQEWNSISRANILIGTPGRMAQHQTENSLLDMSNLKLLILDEADRLLDPTFRDDLEVILQNLTPDRQTLLFSATLTK
;
A
#
# COMPACT_ATOMS: atom_id res chain seq x y z
N MET A 1 -20.35 23.61 25.66
CA MET A 1 -20.13 23.37 24.22
C MET A 1 -18.64 23.45 23.94
N THR A 2 -17.90 22.40 24.32
CA THR A 2 -16.49 22.26 23.98
C THR A 2 -16.40 21.60 22.62
N ARG A 3 -15.67 22.23 21.70
CA ARG A 3 -15.38 21.69 20.37
C ARG A 3 -14.65 20.36 20.55
N ASP A 4 -15.31 19.25 20.23
CA ASP A 4 -14.62 17.98 20.04
C ASP A 4 -13.68 18.14 18.85
N SER A 5 -12.41 18.41 19.13
CA SER A 5 -11.36 18.45 18.13
C SER A 5 -11.18 17.02 17.59
N ASN A 6 -11.58 16.81 16.34
CA ASN A 6 -11.39 15.53 15.64
C ASN A 6 -9.90 15.12 15.73
N PRO A 7 -9.55 13.97 16.32
CA PRO A 7 -8.15 13.53 16.49
C PRO A 7 -7.34 13.54 15.17
N GLN A 8 -8.01 13.30 14.04
CA GLN A 8 -7.40 13.38 12.71
C GLN A 8 -6.99 14.80 12.31
N SER A 9 -7.76 15.84 12.68
CA SER A 9 -7.40 17.25 12.43
C SER A 9 -6.08 17.61 13.13
N SER A 10 -5.94 17.20 14.39
CA SER A 10 -4.74 17.47 15.18
C SER A 10 -3.50 16.71 14.68
N THR A 11 -3.69 15.53 14.08
CA THR A 11 -2.60 14.73 13.49
C THR A 11 -2.15 15.32 12.16
N ASN A 12 -3.10 15.73 11.31
CA ASN A 12 -2.81 16.36 10.03
C ASN A 12 -2.09 17.71 10.19
N GLU A 13 -2.52 18.55 11.15
CA GLU A 13 -1.83 19.80 11.48
C GLU A 13 -0.37 19.56 11.89
N ARG A 14 -0.13 18.54 12.73
CA ARG A 14 1.23 18.16 13.14
C ARG A 14 2.04 17.62 11.96
N LEU A 15 1.48 16.75 11.11
CA LEU A 15 2.13 16.26 9.90
C LEU A 15 2.49 17.40 8.93
N GLN A 16 1.61 18.39 8.77
CA GLN A 16 1.86 19.57 7.95
C GLN A 16 3.05 20.40 8.46
N SER A 17 3.24 20.48 9.78
CA SER A 17 4.35 21.23 10.39
C SER A 17 5.72 20.54 10.26
N ILE A 18 5.76 19.24 9.91
CA ILE A 18 7.03 18.51 9.78
C ILE A 18 7.75 18.92 8.49
N ASP A 19 9.01 19.30 8.65
CA ASP A 19 9.97 19.46 7.56
C ASP A 19 10.68 18.12 7.33
N THR A 20 10.14 17.31 6.41
CA THR A 20 10.66 15.95 6.15
C THR A 20 12.06 15.93 5.56
N SER A 21 12.52 17.04 4.95
CA SER A 21 13.88 17.15 4.43
C SER A 21 14.92 16.99 5.55
N LYS A 22 14.60 17.47 6.75
CA LYS A 22 15.44 17.44 7.95
C LYS A 22 15.30 16.18 8.80
N CYS A 23 14.38 15.29 8.48
CA CYS A 23 14.22 14.02 9.21
C CYS A 23 15.37 13.06 8.86
N ASN A 24 16.25 12.77 9.82
CA ASN A 24 17.35 11.82 9.66
C ASN A 24 16.99 10.40 10.11
N PHE A 25 15.93 10.25 10.89
CA PHE A 25 15.42 8.98 11.39
C PHE A 25 13.90 8.87 11.22
N PHE A 26 13.40 7.64 11.06
CA PHE A 26 11.95 7.39 10.98
C PHE A 26 11.18 7.82 12.24
N THR A 27 11.83 7.83 13.40
CA THR A 27 11.23 8.31 14.66
C THR A 27 10.89 9.80 14.65
N GLN A 28 11.39 10.56 13.69
CA GLN A 28 11.05 11.97 13.49
C GLN A 28 9.79 12.15 12.63
N PHE A 29 9.27 11.05 12.05
CA PHE A 29 7.96 11.03 11.41
C PHE A 29 6.91 10.61 12.45
N LEU A 30 5.69 11.12 12.33
CA LEU A 30 4.57 10.78 13.22
C LEU A 30 3.96 9.42 12.84
N LEU A 31 4.74 8.36 13.02
CA LEU A 31 4.36 6.98 12.73
C LEU A 31 3.94 6.25 14.01
N SER A 32 3.08 5.25 13.88
CA SER A 32 2.69 4.33 14.94
C SER A 32 3.90 3.60 15.55
N LYS A 33 3.76 3.20 16.81
CA LYS A 33 4.83 2.50 17.54
C LYS A 33 5.14 1.15 16.90
N GLU A 34 4.12 0.49 16.40
CA GLU A 34 4.14 -0.79 15.70
C GLU A 34 4.95 -0.67 14.40
N THR A 35 4.67 0.33 13.57
CA THR A 35 5.43 0.60 12.35
C THR A 35 6.90 0.93 12.66
N LEU A 36 7.16 1.80 13.65
CA LEU A 36 8.54 2.15 14.05
C LEU A 36 9.32 0.92 14.56
N LYS A 37 8.67 0.05 15.33
CA LYS A 37 9.28 -1.19 15.83
C LYS A 37 9.56 -2.17 14.70
N GLY A 38 8.61 -2.37 13.78
CA GLY A 38 8.81 -3.20 12.59
C GLY A 38 9.94 -2.71 11.68
N LEU A 39 10.01 -1.39 11.44
CA LEU A 39 11.12 -0.75 10.71
C LEU A 39 12.46 -1.01 11.39
N LYS A 40 12.56 -0.74 12.70
CA LYS A 40 13.79 -0.93 13.49
C LYS A 40 14.26 -2.39 13.47
N LEU A 41 13.37 -3.35 13.71
CA LEU A 41 13.68 -4.79 13.68
C LEU A 41 14.13 -5.27 12.30
N SER A 42 13.73 -4.55 11.25
CA SER A 42 14.11 -4.84 9.86
C SER A 42 15.37 -4.09 9.41
N GLY A 43 16.03 -3.35 10.32
CA GLY A 43 17.23 -2.56 10.01
C GLY A 43 16.97 -1.19 9.37
N TYR A 44 15.71 -0.79 9.22
CA TYR A 44 15.33 0.50 8.63
C TYR A 44 15.21 1.56 9.73
N THR A 45 16.25 2.36 9.91
CA THR A 45 16.26 3.44 10.92
C THR A 45 16.30 4.83 10.32
N LYS A 46 16.94 5.00 9.14
CA LYS A 46 17.08 6.26 8.44
C LYS A 46 16.28 6.22 7.13
N PRO A 47 15.50 7.27 6.79
CA PRO A 47 14.79 7.34 5.52
C PRO A 47 15.76 7.65 4.36
N THR A 48 15.46 7.11 3.18
CA THR A 48 16.10 7.51 1.93
C THR A 48 15.52 8.83 1.40
N ALA A 49 16.15 9.43 0.39
CA ALA A 49 15.68 10.68 -0.20
C ALA A 49 14.24 10.57 -0.72
N ILE A 50 13.91 9.51 -1.47
CA ILE A 50 12.55 9.31 -1.98
C ILE A 50 11.53 9.13 -0.85
N GLN A 51 11.89 8.47 0.25
CA GLN A 51 10.99 8.30 1.39
C GLN A 51 10.70 9.65 2.08
N LYS A 52 11.70 10.54 2.23
CA LYS A 52 11.47 11.89 2.78
C LYS A 52 10.49 12.71 1.94
N LEU A 53 10.57 12.57 0.62
CA LEU A 53 9.70 13.29 -0.32
C LEU A 53 8.26 12.74 -0.32
N VAL A 54 8.12 11.41 -0.29
CA VAL A 54 6.84 10.73 -0.43
C VAL A 54 6.03 10.69 0.87
N LEU A 55 6.68 10.49 2.02
CA LEU A 55 5.97 10.15 3.26
C LEU A 55 5.00 11.24 3.70
N LYS A 56 5.38 12.52 3.62
CA LYS A 56 4.49 13.61 4.04
C LYS A 56 3.20 13.70 3.20
N PRO A 57 3.25 13.87 1.87
CA PRO A 57 2.02 13.92 1.07
C PRO A 57 1.22 12.62 1.20
N ALA A 58 1.87 11.46 1.19
CA ALA A 58 1.18 10.18 1.30
C ALA A 58 0.47 10.00 2.65
N LEU A 59 1.09 10.37 3.78
CA LEU A 59 0.47 10.33 5.11
C LEU A 59 -0.65 11.36 5.30
N LEU A 60 -0.67 12.42 4.49
CA LEU A 60 -1.75 13.41 4.44
C LEU A 60 -2.92 12.98 3.54
N GLY A 61 -2.87 11.78 2.95
CA GLY A 61 -3.91 11.29 2.04
C GLY A 61 -3.85 11.89 0.64
N GLN A 62 -2.75 12.55 0.26
CA GLN A 62 -2.59 13.13 -1.07
C GLN A 62 -2.09 12.08 -2.07
N ASP A 63 -2.59 12.15 -3.30
CA ASP A 63 -2.04 11.34 -4.40
C ASP A 63 -0.57 11.68 -4.64
N VAL A 64 0.21 10.67 -5.03
CA VAL A 64 1.65 10.82 -5.27
C VAL A 64 2.03 10.16 -6.58
N VAL A 65 2.83 10.86 -7.37
CA VAL A 65 3.61 10.26 -8.47
C VAL A 65 5.08 10.38 -8.10
N ALA A 66 5.76 9.25 -8.01
CA ALA A 66 7.13 9.15 -7.54
C ALA A 66 8.02 8.44 -8.57
N GLU A 67 8.97 9.19 -9.10
CA GLU A 67 10.01 8.67 -9.98
C GLU A 67 11.33 8.54 -9.20
N ALA A 68 11.84 7.31 -9.12
CA ALA A 68 13.16 7.07 -8.54
C ALA A 68 13.74 5.73 -9.02
N PRO A 69 15.07 5.60 -9.16
CA PRO A 69 15.69 4.37 -9.63
C PRO A 69 15.41 3.19 -8.69
N THR A 70 15.49 1.97 -9.23
CA THR A 70 15.40 0.73 -8.43
C THR A 70 16.44 0.75 -7.31
N GLY A 71 16.08 0.23 -6.14
CA GLY A 71 16.94 0.26 -4.94
C GLY A 71 16.90 1.56 -4.14
N SER A 72 16.20 2.60 -4.60
CA SER A 72 16.02 3.87 -3.86
C SER A 72 15.16 3.75 -2.59
N GLY A 73 14.49 2.62 -2.38
CA GLY A 73 13.65 2.37 -1.21
C GLY A 73 12.17 2.74 -1.37
N LYS A 74 11.66 2.79 -2.63
CA LYS A 74 10.24 3.07 -2.96
C LYS A 74 9.25 2.19 -2.18
N THR A 75 9.55 0.91 -2.03
CA THR A 75 8.66 -0.03 -1.33
C THR A 75 8.34 0.40 0.10
N ILE A 76 9.33 0.87 0.87
CA ILE A 76 9.07 1.38 2.23
C ILE A 76 8.31 2.71 2.18
N ALA A 77 8.57 3.53 1.15
CA ALA A 77 7.91 4.82 0.98
C ALA A 77 6.39 4.70 0.82
N PHE A 78 5.89 3.63 0.17
CA PHE A 78 4.45 3.35 0.09
C PHE A 78 3.94 2.36 1.15
N ALA A 79 4.79 1.49 1.68
CA ALA A 79 4.35 0.55 2.71
C ALA A 79 4.02 1.25 4.04
N ILE A 80 4.77 2.29 4.41
CA ILE A 80 4.48 3.07 5.62
C ILE A 80 3.07 3.72 5.57
N PRO A 81 2.70 4.50 4.52
CA PRO A 81 1.36 5.05 4.39
C PRO A 81 0.24 4.00 4.46
N VAL A 82 0.42 2.82 3.86
CA VAL A 82 -0.55 1.72 3.97
C VAL A 82 -0.74 1.31 5.44
N LEU A 83 0.35 1.04 6.16
CA LEU A 83 0.26 0.59 7.55
C LEU A 83 -0.34 1.65 8.47
N GLU A 84 0.02 2.92 8.27
CA GLU A 84 -0.53 4.02 9.07
C GLU A 84 -2.01 4.25 8.80
N LEU A 85 -2.44 4.15 7.53
CA LEU A 85 -3.85 4.23 7.16
C LEU A 85 -4.68 3.13 7.86
N LEU A 86 -4.23 1.87 7.80
CA LEU A 86 -4.90 0.75 8.44
C LEU A 86 -4.91 0.90 9.97
N HIS A 87 -3.79 1.38 10.55
CA HIS A 87 -3.66 1.59 12.00
C HIS A 87 -4.61 2.69 12.50
N GLN A 88 -4.61 3.86 11.84
CA GLN A 88 -5.45 4.99 12.21
C GLN A 88 -6.95 4.68 12.03
N SER A 89 -7.28 3.89 11.01
CA SER A 89 -8.65 3.45 10.74
C SER A 89 -9.08 2.26 11.60
N LYS A 90 -8.18 1.73 12.46
CA LYS A 90 -8.43 0.59 13.35
C LYS A 90 -8.96 -0.65 12.61
N VAL A 91 -8.38 -0.90 11.44
CA VAL A 91 -8.79 -1.99 10.55
C VAL A 91 -8.60 -3.33 11.23
N SER A 92 -9.63 -4.17 11.16
CA SER A 92 -9.65 -5.56 11.57
C SER A 92 -9.68 -6.49 10.36
N MET A 93 -9.48 -7.79 10.57
CA MET A 93 -9.58 -8.79 9.50
C MET A 93 -10.98 -8.92 8.87
N PHE A 94 -12.01 -8.28 9.44
CA PHE A 94 -13.39 -8.31 8.94
C PHE A 94 -13.73 -7.14 8.01
N ASP A 95 -12.87 -6.13 7.95
CA ASP A 95 -13.09 -4.95 7.11
C ASP A 95 -12.70 -5.18 5.64
N GLY A 96 -12.14 -6.36 5.33
CA GLY A 96 -11.69 -6.72 3.99
C GLY A 96 -10.54 -5.85 3.49
N PRO A 97 -10.31 -5.83 2.17
CA PRO A 97 -9.23 -5.07 1.55
C PRO A 97 -9.40 -3.56 1.71
N VAL A 98 -8.40 -2.91 2.31
CA VAL A 98 -8.30 -1.46 2.46
C VAL A 98 -7.21 -0.88 1.56
N ALA A 99 -6.20 -1.69 1.21
CA ALA A 99 -5.15 -1.31 0.28
C ALA A 99 -4.88 -2.39 -0.78
N ILE A 100 -4.65 -1.97 -2.02
CA ILE A 100 -4.15 -2.81 -3.12
C ILE A 100 -2.81 -2.26 -3.59
N ILE A 101 -1.83 -3.15 -3.77
CA ILE A 101 -0.56 -2.89 -4.45
C ILE A 101 -0.49 -3.76 -5.70
N LEU A 102 -0.45 -3.13 -6.88
CA LEU A 102 -0.25 -3.80 -8.16
C LEU A 102 1.20 -3.63 -8.62
N THR A 103 1.76 -4.69 -9.21
CA THR A 103 3.12 -4.72 -9.76
C THR A 103 3.16 -5.70 -10.95
N PRO A 104 4.02 -5.49 -11.96
CA PRO A 104 3.89 -6.19 -13.24
C PRO A 104 4.32 -7.67 -13.20
N THR A 105 5.08 -8.10 -12.19
CA THR A 105 5.58 -9.48 -12.13
C THR A 105 5.36 -10.16 -10.79
N ARG A 106 5.35 -11.49 -10.82
CA ARG A 106 5.19 -12.32 -9.63
C ARG A 106 6.38 -12.18 -8.69
N GLU A 107 7.56 -12.00 -9.26
CA GLU A 107 8.83 -11.88 -8.55
C GLU A 107 8.83 -10.58 -7.75
N LEU A 108 8.45 -9.46 -8.37
CA LEU A 108 8.32 -8.16 -7.71
C LEU A 108 7.24 -8.20 -6.62
N SER A 109 6.08 -8.80 -6.90
CA SER A 109 5.03 -8.95 -5.88
C SER A 109 5.52 -9.72 -4.65
N ARG A 110 6.27 -10.81 -4.82
CA ARG A 110 6.88 -11.55 -3.69
C ARG A 110 7.88 -10.71 -2.91
N GLN A 111 8.67 -9.88 -3.59
CA GLN A 111 9.62 -8.97 -2.94
C GLN A 111 8.88 -7.91 -2.11
N ILE A 112 7.87 -7.26 -2.68
CA ILE A 112 7.02 -6.30 -1.97
C ILE A 112 6.36 -6.96 -0.75
N PHE A 113 5.75 -8.13 -0.93
CA PHE A 113 5.13 -8.88 0.16
C PHE A 113 6.13 -9.19 1.28
N SER A 114 7.37 -9.58 0.95
CA SER A 114 8.41 -9.84 1.95
C SER A 114 8.78 -8.58 2.75
N VAL A 115 8.84 -7.42 2.09
CA VAL A 115 9.10 -6.13 2.77
C VAL A 115 7.94 -5.81 3.72
N PHE A 116 6.70 -5.89 3.24
CA PHE A 116 5.50 -5.68 4.05
C PHE A 116 5.48 -6.61 5.27
N ALA A 117 5.69 -7.92 5.10
CA ALA A 117 5.72 -8.88 6.19
C ALA A 117 6.78 -8.56 7.25
N LYS A 118 7.90 -7.96 6.86
CA LYS A 118 8.94 -7.53 7.80
C LYS A 118 8.52 -6.32 8.62
N ILE A 119 8.01 -5.27 7.96
CA ILE A 119 7.68 -4.01 8.65
C ILE A 119 6.32 -4.05 9.35
N ALA A 120 5.39 -4.90 8.89
CA ALA A 120 4.05 -5.04 9.45
C ALA A 120 3.98 -6.04 10.61
N ARG A 121 5.10 -6.69 10.99
CA ARG A 121 5.11 -7.81 11.95
C ARG A 121 4.57 -7.50 13.35
N GLU A 122 4.52 -6.21 13.71
CA GLU A 122 4.00 -5.73 15.00
C GLU A 122 2.54 -5.28 14.90
N HIS A 123 1.96 -5.32 13.70
CA HIS A 123 0.54 -5.08 13.46
C HIS A 123 -0.21 -6.42 13.37
N HIS A 124 -1.53 -6.37 13.52
CA HIS A 124 -2.42 -7.52 13.38
C HIS A 124 -3.12 -7.56 12.01
N PHE A 125 -2.63 -6.80 11.03
CA PHE A 125 -3.21 -6.75 9.69
C PHE A 125 -2.96 -8.05 8.94
N THR A 126 -3.94 -8.43 8.14
CA THR A 126 -3.84 -9.57 7.24
C THR A 126 -3.41 -9.11 5.86
N MET A 127 -2.58 -9.91 5.20
CA MET A 127 -2.07 -9.61 3.87
C MET A 127 -2.11 -10.84 3.00
N MET A 128 -2.40 -10.65 1.72
CA MET A 128 -2.42 -11.74 0.75
C MET A 128 -1.69 -11.34 -0.51
N ASN A 129 -0.85 -12.25 -0.99
CA ASN A 129 -0.21 -12.10 -2.28
C ASN A 129 -1.05 -12.79 -3.37
N ILE A 130 -1.63 -12.04 -4.31
CA ILE A 130 -2.54 -12.53 -5.37
C ILE A 130 -1.81 -12.60 -6.72
N MET A 131 -1.45 -13.81 -7.13
CA MET A 131 -0.69 -14.03 -8.37
C MET A 131 -1.12 -15.33 -9.05
N GLY A 132 -1.07 -15.32 -10.38
CA GLY A 132 -1.25 -16.52 -11.20
C GLY A 132 -0.19 -17.60 -10.93
N GLY A 133 -0.43 -18.81 -11.45
CA GLY A 133 0.55 -19.91 -11.44
C GLY A 133 0.82 -20.54 -10.08
N LYS A 134 -0.11 -20.44 -9.12
CA LYS A 134 -0.11 -21.24 -7.88
C LYS A 134 -0.71 -22.63 -8.14
N VAL A 135 -0.31 -23.63 -7.33
CA VAL A 135 -0.95 -24.96 -7.33
C VAL A 135 -2.41 -24.86 -6.85
N SER A 136 -3.27 -25.80 -7.25
CA SER A 136 -4.72 -25.76 -7.03
C SER A 136 -5.13 -25.56 -5.57
N ALA A 137 -4.49 -26.26 -4.63
CA ALA A 137 -4.79 -26.13 -3.20
C ALA A 137 -4.57 -24.69 -2.69
N LEU A 138 -3.44 -24.07 -3.08
CA LEU A 138 -3.13 -22.68 -2.69
C LEU A 138 -4.05 -21.67 -3.38
N LYS A 139 -4.52 -21.96 -4.61
CA LYS A 139 -5.54 -21.13 -5.29
C LYS A 139 -6.87 -21.16 -4.55
N ASN A 140 -7.32 -22.34 -4.10
CA ASN A 140 -8.56 -22.46 -3.35
C ASN A 140 -8.49 -21.75 -2.00
N GLN A 141 -7.36 -21.86 -1.31
CA GLN A 141 -7.16 -21.13 -0.06
C GLN A 141 -7.18 -19.62 -0.28
N GLU A 142 -6.43 -19.11 -1.26
CA GLU A 142 -6.44 -17.70 -1.66
C GLU A 142 -7.87 -17.22 -1.95
N TRP A 143 -8.60 -17.95 -2.80
CA TRP A 143 -9.96 -17.61 -3.20
C TRP A 143 -10.92 -17.46 -2.02
N ASN A 144 -10.88 -18.41 -1.09
CA ASN A 144 -11.80 -18.45 0.05
C ASN A 144 -11.41 -17.51 1.19
N SER A 145 -10.19 -16.96 1.20
CA SER A 145 -9.71 -16.08 2.29
C SER A 145 -9.46 -14.65 1.87
N ILE A 146 -9.66 -14.30 0.59
CA ILE A 146 -9.36 -12.96 0.07
C ILE A 146 -10.14 -11.85 0.79
N SER A 147 -11.40 -12.12 1.18
CA SER A 147 -12.26 -11.19 1.91
C SER A 147 -11.76 -10.86 3.32
N ARG A 148 -10.81 -11.63 3.84
CA ARG A 148 -10.19 -11.42 5.15
C ARG A 148 -8.84 -10.74 5.06
N ALA A 149 -8.35 -10.40 3.86
CA ALA A 149 -7.06 -9.75 3.68
C ALA A 149 -7.21 -8.23 3.64
N ASN A 150 -6.57 -7.51 4.56
CA ASN A 150 -6.59 -6.05 4.58
C ASN A 150 -5.70 -5.41 3.50
N ILE A 151 -4.62 -6.09 3.13
CA ILE A 151 -3.69 -5.65 2.10
C ILE A 151 -3.58 -6.73 1.04
N LEU A 152 -3.92 -6.38 -0.20
CA LEU A 152 -3.72 -7.23 -1.37
C LEU A 152 -2.49 -6.75 -2.13
N ILE A 153 -1.56 -7.67 -2.42
CA ILE A 153 -0.34 -7.37 -3.19
C ILE A 153 -0.29 -8.34 -4.36
N GLY A 154 -0.14 -7.89 -5.59
CA GLY A 154 -0.21 -8.83 -6.70
C GLY A 154 -0.07 -8.27 -8.10
N THR A 155 -0.37 -9.14 -9.06
CA THR A 155 -0.33 -8.84 -10.50
C THR A 155 -1.73 -8.53 -11.04
N PRO A 156 -1.89 -7.59 -12.00
CA PRO A 156 -3.19 -7.17 -12.52
C PRO A 156 -4.13 -8.31 -12.90
N GLY A 157 -3.73 -9.24 -13.79
CA GLY A 157 -4.64 -10.29 -14.25
C GLY A 157 -5.23 -11.19 -13.18
N ARG A 158 -4.51 -11.48 -12.08
CA ARG A 158 -5.09 -12.26 -10.97
C ARG A 158 -6.03 -11.42 -10.10
N MET A 159 -5.75 -10.13 -9.94
CA MET A 159 -6.64 -9.19 -9.24
C MET A 159 -7.94 -8.99 -10.03
N ALA A 160 -7.84 -8.74 -11.33
CA ALA A 160 -8.98 -8.60 -12.24
C ALA A 160 -9.86 -9.85 -12.19
N GLN A 161 -9.26 -11.04 -12.29
CA GLN A 161 -9.98 -12.31 -12.13
C GLN A 161 -10.75 -12.39 -10.81
N HIS A 162 -10.15 -12.00 -9.68
CA HIS A 162 -10.86 -12.00 -8.41
C HIS A 162 -12.04 -11.03 -8.39
N GLN A 163 -11.91 -9.83 -8.97
CA GLN A 163 -13.04 -8.89 -9.01
C GLN A 163 -14.18 -9.35 -9.90
N THR A 164 -13.87 -10.03 -11.02
CA THR A 164 -14.90 -10.45 -11.98
C THR A 164 -15.55 -11.79 -11.62
N GLU A 165 -14.81 -12.69 -10.97
CA GLU A 165 -15.26 -14.08 -10.76
C GLU A 165 -15.45 -14.45 -9.28
N ASN A 166 -14.83 -13.75 -8.33
CA ASN A 166 -14.90 -14.10 -6.90
C ASN A 166 -15.91 -13.23 -6.14
N SER A 167 -17.13 -13.75 -5.96
CA SER A 167 -18.20 -13.08 -5.20
C SER A 167 -17.89 -12.82 -3.72
N LEU A 168 -16.82 -13.42 -3.17
CA LEU A 168 -16.37 -13.15 -1.81
C LEU A 168 -15.57 -11.84 -1.70
N LEU A 169 -15.02 -11.34 -2.81
CA LEU A 169 -14.24 -10.12 -2.81
C LEU A 169 -15.14 -8.89 -2.80
N ASP A 170 -15.13 -8.16 -1.69
CA ASP A 170 -15.72 -6.84 -1.59
C ASP A 170 -14.61 -5.78 -1.52
N MET A 171 -14.65 -4.81 -2.43
CA MET A 171 -13.67 -3.71 -2.54
C MET A 171 -14.24 -2.37 -2.07
N SER A 172 -15.45 -2.34 -1.50
CA SER A 172 -16.13 -1.12 -1.05
C SER A 172 -15.34 -0.31 0.00
N ASN A 173 -14.52 -0.99 0.79
CA ASN A 173 -13.68 -0.39 1.83
C ASN A 173 -12.28 0.03 1.35
N LEU A 174 -11.96 -0.09 0.07
CA LEU A 174 -10.65 0.32 -0.44
C LEU A 174 -10.44 1.83 -0.22
N LYS A 175 -9.30 2.18 0.36
CA LYS A 175 -8.88 3.58 0.58
C LYS A 175 -7.56 3.94 -0.10
N LEU A 176 -6.75 2.96 -0.47
CA LEU A 176 -5.43 3.20 -1.06
C LEU A 176 -5.10 2.23 -2.20
N LEU A 177 -4.85 2.78 -3.38
CA LEU A 177 -4.32 2.05 -4.54
C LEU A 177 -2.86 2.44 -4.77
N ILE A 178 -1.99 1.44 -4.94
CA ILE A 178 -0.59 1.63 -5.29
C ILE A 178 -0.30 0.89 -6.59
N LEU A 179 0.34 1.58 -7.54
CA LEU A 179 0.88 1.00 -8.77
C LEU A 179 2.41 1.13 -8.73
N ASP A 180 3.11 0.00 -8.59
CA ASP A 180 4.57 -0.07 -8.59
C ASP A 180 5.11 -0.56 -9.93
N GLU A 181 6.20 0.07 -10.40
CA GLU A 181 6.66 0.00 -11.80
C GLU A 181 5.54 0.41 -12.77
N ALA A 182 4.95 1.58 -12.51
CA ALA A 182 3.78 2.09 -13.22
C ALA A 182 3.99 2.23 -14.74
N ASP A 183 5.19 2.57 -15.17
CA ASP A 183 5.62 2.57 -16.58
C ASP A 183 5.36 1.22 -17.25
N ARG A 184 5.68 0.11 -16.57
CA ARG A 184 5.45 -1.24 -17.07
C ARG A 184 4.00 -1.70 -16.92
N LEU A 185 3.31 -1.23 -15.89
CA LEU A 185 1.90 -1.54 -15.67
C LEU A 185 1.01 -0.85 -16.72
N LEU A 186 1.38 0.33 -17.19
CA LEU A 186 0.63 1.09 -18.18
C LEU A 186 0.89 0.65 -19.63
N ASP A 187 1.80 -0.32 -19.84
CA ASP A 187 1.99 -0.97 -21.14
C ASP A 187 0.71 -1.72 -21.59
N PRO A 188 0.49 -1.87 -22.91
CA PRO A 188 -0.71 -2.54 -23.45
C PRO A 188 -0.98 -3.93 -22.87
N THR A 189 0.05 -4.64 -22.41
CA THR A 189 -0.03 -5.98 -21.79
C THR A 189 -1.02 -6.06 -20.62
N PHE A 190 -1.13 -5.01 -19.81
CA PHE A 190 -1.97 -5.02 -18.60
C PHE A 190 -3.17 -4.08 -18.68
N ARG A 191 -3.38 -3.44 -19.84
CA ARG A 191 -4.39 -2.38 -20.00
C ARG A 191 -5.79 -2.87 -19.65
N ASP A 192 -6.20 -3.99 -20.23
CA ASP A 192 -7.55 -4.53 -20.04
C ASP A 192 -7.76 -4.96 -18.57
N ASP A 193 -6.76 -5.60 -17.98
CA ASP A 193 -6.79 -5.99 -16.56
C ASP A 193 -6.89 -4.77 -15.64
N LEU A 194 -6.11 -3.72 -15.90
CA LEU A 194 -6.14 -2.49 -15.11
C LEU A 194 -7.46 -1.74 -15.28
N GLU A 195 -8.03 -1.71 -16.47
CA GLU A 195 -9.32 -1.09 -16.72
C GLU A 195 -10.42 -1.80 -15.92
N VAL A 196 -10.46 -3.14 -15.97
CA VAL A 196 -11.36 -3.95 -15.12
C VAL A 196 -11.14 -3.62 -13.65
N ILE A 197 -9.88 -3.55 -13.20
CA ILE A 197 -9.60 -3.26 -11.80
C ILE A 197 -10.14 -1.90 -11.41
N LEU A 198 -9.75 -0.84 -12.11
CA LEU A 198 -10.09 0.54 -11.80
C LEU A 198 -11.60 0.80 -11.84
N GLN A 199 -12.33 0.16 -12.76
CA GLN A 199 -13.79 0.25 -12.85
C GLN A 199 -14.51 -0.36 -11.63
N ASN A 200 -13.88 -1.35 -10.98
CA ASN A 200 -14.42 -2.02 -9.80
C ASN A 200 -13.89 -1.45 -8.47
N LEU A 201 -13.13 -0.35 -8.49
CA LEU A 201 -12.68 0.35 -7.28
C LEU A 201 -13.54 1.58 -7.00
N THR A 202 -13.76 1.87 -5.72
CA THR A 202 -14.39 3.14 -5.32
C THR A 202 -13.56 4.34 -5.80
N PRO A 203 -14.20 5.42 -6.31
CA PRO A 203 -13.49 6.63 -6.71
C PRO A 203 -12.95 7.42 -5.50
N ASP A 204 -13.53 7.25 -4.31
CA ASP A 204 -13.04 7.84 -3.05
C ASP A 204 -11.88 7.03 -2.47
N ARG A 205 -10.71 7.15 -3.12
CA ARG A 205 -9.46 6.52 -2.70
C ARG A 205 -8.26 7.41 -3.03
N GLN A 206 -7.20 7.26 -2.25
CA GLN A 206 -5.88 7.79 -2.58
C GLN A 206 -5.16 6.86 -3.57
N THR A 207 -4.41 7.42 -4.51
CA THR A 207 -3.60 6.68 -5.48
C THR A 207 -2.14 7.10 -5.43
N LEU A 208 -1.23 6.12 -5.31
CA LEU A 208 0.21 6.35 -5.38
C LEU A 208 0.82 5.57 -6.55
N LEU A 209 1.46 6.30 -7.46
CA LEU A 209 2.16 5.78 -8.63
C LEU A 209 3.67 5.83 -8.39
N PHE A 210 4.34 4.69 -8.54
CA PHE A 210 5.79 4.57 -8.42
C PHE A 210 6.37 4.01 -9.71
N SER A 211 7.40 4.65 -10.23
CA SER A 211 8.10 4.18 -11.42
C SER A 211 9.60 4.45 -11.34
N ALA A 212 10.39 3.69 -12.11
CA ALA A 212 11.79 4.01 -12.35
C ALA A 212 11.95 5.18 -13.34
N THR A 213 10.99 5.35 -14.26
CA THR A 213 11.00 6.37 -15.32
C THR A 213 9.58 6.83 -15.64
N LEU A 214 9.31 8.13 -15.59
CA LEU A 214 8.03 8.66 -16.09
C LEU A 214 8.19 9.04 -17.56
N THR A 215 7.64 8.22 -18.46
CA THR A 215 7.52 8.60 -19.87
C THR A 215 6.58 9.80 -20.00
N LYS A 216 7.05 10.85 -20.68
CA LYS A 216 6.27 12.06 -21.00
C LYS A 216 5.38 11.85 -22.22
#